data_AF-A0A9P9MLT2-F1
#
_entry.id   AF-A0A9P9MLT2-F1
#
_cell.length_a   1.000
_cell.length_b   1.000
_cell.length_c   1.000
_cell.angle_alpha   90.00
_cell.angle_beta   90.00
_cell.angle_gamma   90.00
#
_symmetry.space_group_name_H-M   'P 1'
#
loop_
_entity.id
_entity.type
_entity.pdbx_description
1 polymer ?
#
loop_
_entity_poly.entity_id
_entity_poly.type
_entity_poly.pdbx_seq_one_letter_code
_entity_poly.pdbx_strand_id
1 'polypeptide(L)'
;MKPSTLITALFPLAIVALALRSDSHPLAHVRGLGLAQRQADPPVIQREECRKLVSDGTGNNNFVACDKGEEGVDGCACRIRNTQVRCTRVLDDGTGNSSLESCQQNEEGIDGCKCGETVATKEVIRCTRVLQDGTGNTSIEQCGQNEEGVDGCKCGKTVDIV
;
A
#
# COMPACT_ATOMS: atom_id res chain seq x y z
N MET A 1 -29.94 -61.78 46.69
CA MET A 1 -30.94 -62.59 45.96
C MET A 1 -31.39 -61.81 44.73
N LYS A 2 -31.26 -62.40 43.55
CA LYS A 2 -31.89 -61.98 42.27
C LYS A 2 -33.13 -62.86 42.07
N PRO A 3 -34.20 -62.39 41.41
CA PRO A 3 -34.37 -62.56 39.95
C PRO A 3 -34.98 -61.30 39.26
N SER A 4 -34.56 -60.82 38.08
CA SER A 4 -34.90 -61.23 36.68
C SER A 4 -36.41 -61.47 36.45
N THR A 5 -37.14 -60.74 35.60
CA THR A 5 -37.26 -60.88 34.11
C THR A 5 -38.30 -59.81 33.63
N LEU A 6 -38.04 -58.80 32.76
CA LEU A 6 -37.81 -58.72 31.30
C LEU A 6 -39.07 -58.39 30.47
N ILE A 7 -39.13 -57.20 29.83
CA ILE A 7 -39.92 -56.88 28.61
C ILE A 7 -39.12 -55.81 27.81
N THR A 8 -38.34 -56.19 26.79
CA THR A 8 -38.63 -56.13 25.33
C THR A 8 -38.59 -54.73 24.71
N ALA A 9 -37.54 -54.44 23.90
CA ALA A 9 -37.65 -54.09 22.46
C ALA A 9 -36.48 -53.21 21.93
N LEU A 10 -35.75 -53.79 20.97
CA LEU A 10 -35.26 -53.18 19.70
C LEU A 10 -34.09 -52.16 19.70
N PHE A 11 -32.90 -52.68 19.37
CA PHE A 11 -31.85 -52.05 18.53
C PHE A 11 -32.26 -52.15 17.04
N PRO A 12 -31.81 -51.28 16.09
CA PRO A 12 -30.40 -51.06 15.70
C PRO A 12 -30.02 -49.55 15.53
N LEU A 13 -28.76 -49.11 15.65
CA LEU A 13 -27.53 -49.34 14.87
C LEU A 13 -27.57 -48.74 13.44
N ALA A 14 -26.54 -47.94 13.12
CA ALA A 14 -26.23 -47.17 11.90
C ALA A 14 -26.97 -45.82 11.78
N ILE A 15 -26.33 -44.69 11.46
CA ILE A 15 -25.63 -44.44 10.20
C ILE A 15 -24.33 -43.65 10.42
N VAL A 16 -23.23 -44.22 9.92
CA VAL A 16 -21.97 -43.55 9.58
C VAL A 16 -22.23 -42.65 8.37
N ALA A 17 -22.05 -41.34 8.52
CA ALA A 17 -22.03 -40.43 7.38
C ALA A 17 -20.62 -40.45 6.76
N LEU A 18 -20.41 -41.40 5.84
CA LEU A 18 -19.35 -41.35 4.83
C LEU A 18 -19.83 -40.37 3.74
N ALA A 19 -19.08 -39.30 3.51
CA ALA A 19 -19.24 -38.47 2.31
C ALA A 19 -17.88 -38.26 1.65
N LEU A 20 -17.34 -39.34 1.09
CA LEU A 20 -16.49 -39.26 -0.08
C LEU A 20 -17.41 -39.09 -1.29
N ARG A 21 -17.48 -37.87 -1.82
CA ARG A 21 -17.84 -37.65 -3.22
C ARG A 21 -16.72 -36.90 -3.90
N SER A 22 -15.91 -37.69 -4.58
CA SER A 22 -15.13 -37.28 -5.73
C SER A 22 -16.11 -36.87 -6.82
N ASP A 23 -16.21 -35.57 -7.09
CA ASP A 23 -16.69 -35.05 -8.36
C ASP A 23 -15.59 -34.18 -8.94
N SER A 24 -14.77 -34.84 -9.75
CA SER A 24 -13.96 -34.22 -10.80
C SER A 24 -14.86 -33.34 -11.65
N HIS A 25 -14.53 -32.06 -11.84
CA HIS A 25 -14.79 -31.27 -13.05
C HIS A 25 -14.11 -29.89 -12.94
N PRO A 26 -13.77 -29.28 -14.08
CA PRO A 26 -12.40 -28.91 -14.41
C PRO A 26 -11.97 -27.56 -13.85
N LEU A 27 -10.66 -27.33 -13.89
CA LEU A 27 -10.02 -26.02 -13.99
C LEU A 27 -10.68 -25.21 -15.12
N ALA A 28 -11.83 -24.60 -14.84
CA ALA A 28 -12.29 -23.47 -15.60
C ALA A 28 -11.31 -22.34 -15.25
N HIS A 29 -10.36 -22.12 -16.16
CA HIS A 29 -9.75 -20.83 -16.40
C HIS A 29 -10.87 -19.80 -16.61
N VAL A 30 -11.50 -19.38 -15.53
CA VAL A 30 -12.18 -18.09 -15.50
C VAL A 30 -11.03 -17.11 -15.43
N ARG A 31 -10.60 -16.65 -16.61
CA ARG A 31 -10.08 -15.30 -16.79
C ARG A 31 -11.12 -14.38 -16.19
N GLY A 32 -11.08 -14.24 -14.87
CA GLY A 32 -11.68 -13.15 -14.16
C GLY A 32 -11.01 -11.94 -14.76
N LEU A 33 -11.76 -11.22 -15.60
CA LEU A 33 -11.57 -9.80 -15.81
C LEU A 33 -11.18 -9.25 -14.45
N GLY A 34 -9.88 -8.94 -14.31
CA GLY A 34 -9.34 -8.38 -13.10
C GLY A 34 -10.12 -7.10 -12.86
N LEU A 35 -11.13 -7.20 -12.00
CA LEU A 35 -11.40 -6.15 -11.05
C LEU A 35 -10.05 -6.03 -10.34
N ALA A 36 -9.20 -5.14 -10.86
CA ALA A 36 -8.15 -4.54 -10.08
C ALA A 36 -8.89 -4.10 -8.83
N GLN A 37 -8.77 -4.87 -7.74
CA GLN A 37 -9.10 -4.37 -6.43
C GLN A 37 -8.31 -3.08 -6.39
N ARG A 38 -9.02 -1.94 -6.49
CA ARG A 38 -8.44 -0.65 -6.20
C ARG A 38 -7.99 -0.82 -4.77
N GLN A 39 -6.73 -1.20 -4.60
CA GLN A 39 -6.12 -1.31 -3.30
C GLN A 39 -6.28 0.08 -2.73
N ALA A 40 -7.18 0.20 -1.75
CA ALA A 40 -7.42 1.47 -1.11
C ALA A 40 -6.04 1.96 -0.65
N ASP A 41 -5.69 3.20 -1.04
CA ASP A 41 -4.42 3.78 -0.62
C ASP A 41 -4.29 3.59 0.89
N PRO A 42 -3.16 3.07 1.38
CA PRO A 42 -3.02 2.80 2.80
C PRO A 42 -3.20 4.12 3.57
N PRO A 43 -3.77 4.07 4.78
CA PRO A 43 -4.13 5.27 5.52
C PRO A 43 -2.91 6.15 5.74
N VAL A 44 -3.09 7.45 5.50
CA VAL A 44 -2.09 8.46 5.80
C VAL A 44 -2.10 8.73 7.31
N ILE A 45 -0.94 8.56 7.92
CA ILE A 45 -0.69 8.79 9.34
C ILE A 45 0.08 10.10 9.47
N GLN A 46 -0.40 11.01 10.31
CA GLN A 46 0.33 12.23 10.64
C GLN A 46 1.27 11.95 11.81
N ARG A 47 2.55 12.20 11.61
CA ARG A 47 3.59 12.01 12.62
C ARG A 47 4.38 13.29 12.81
N GLU A 48 4.44 13.78 14.04
CA GLU A 48 5.27 14.92 14.39
C GLU A 48 6.72 14.46 14.59
N GLU A 49 7.67 15.08 13.87
CA GLU A 49 9.10 14.85 14.01
C GLU A 49 9.78 16.15 14.44
N CYS A 50 10.33 16.16 15.64
CA CYS A 50 11.06 17.30 16.22
C CYS A 50 12.56 17.07 16.12
N ARG A 51 13.27 18.02 15.51
CA ARG A 51 14.70 17.88 15.21
C ARG A 51 15.42 19.20 15.36
N LYS A 52 16.66 19.14 15.85
CA LYS A 52 17.58 20.27 15.91
C LYS A 52 18.84 19.98 15.11
N LEU A 53 19.43 21.03 14.56
CA LEU A 53 20.69 20.95 13.85
C LEU A 53 21.83 21.06 14.86
N VAL A 54 22.67 20.03 14.96
CA VAL A 54 23.84 20.00 15.83
C VAL A 54 25.09 19.93 14.96
N SER A 55 26.03 20.84 15.20
CA SER A 55 27.34 20.75 14.57
C SER A 55 28.22 19.76 15.35
N ASP A 56 28.94 18.89 14.64
CA ASP A 56 29.89 17.96 15.24
C ASP A 56 31.24 18.61 15.61
N GLY A 57 31.38 19.92 15.41
CA GLY A 57 32.61 20.67 15.67
C GLY A 57 33.70 20.49 14.61
N THR A 58 33.48 19.63 13.60
CA THR A 58 34.37 19.43 12.45
C THR A 58 33.85 20.08 11.16
N GLY A 59 32.76 20.85 11.28
CA GLY A 59 32.11 21.53 10.16
C GLY A 59 30.95 20.76 9.54
N ASN A 60 30.64 19.55 10.04
CA ASN A 60 29.43 18.84 9.63
C ASN A 60 28.27 19.20 10.54
N ASN A 61 27.08 19.30 9.94
CA ASN A 61 25.85 19.52 10.66
C ASN A 61 24.96 18.29 10.53
N ASN A 62 24.49 17.77 11.66
CA ASN A 62 23.61 16.62 11.74
C ASN A 62 22.28 17.01 12.35
N PHE A 63 21.19 16.42 11.87
CA PHE A 63 19.91 16.54 12.53
C PHE A 63 19.80 15.48 13.62
N VAL A 64 19.52 15.91 14.84
CA VAL A 64 19.24 15.01 15.98
C VAL A 64 17.81 15.24 16.46
N ALA A 65 17.19 14.20 17.00
CA ALA A 65 15.87 14.31 17.62
C ALA A 65 15.93 15.25 18.84
N CYS A 66 14.87 16.01 19.05
CA CYS A 66 14.66 16.84 20.24
C CYS A 66 13.23 16.66 20.74
N ASP A 67 12.99 17.01 22.00
CA ASP A 67 11.67 16.84 22.59
C ASP A 67 10.73 17.96 22.11
N LYS A 68 9.44 17.65 21.97
CA LYS A 68 8.40 18.63 21.57
C LYS A 68 8.37 19.85 22.52
N GLY A 69 8.64 19.62 23.81
CA GLY A 69 8.71 20.70 24.80
C GLY A 69 9.85 21.69 24.57
N GLU A 70 10.81 21.35 23.71
CA GLU A 70 11.93 22.21 23.31
C GLU A 70 11.64 22.97 22.01
N GLU A 71 10.45 22.87 21.39
CA GLU A 71 10.14 23.59 20.15
C GLU A 71 10.36 25.11 20.30
N GLY A 72 11.20 25.68 19.43
CA GLY A 72 11.59 27.10 19.50
C GLY A 72 12.69 27.41 20.52
N VAL A 73 13.11 26.43 21.31
CA VAL A 73 14.26 26.50 22.23
C VAL A 73 15.43 25.72 21.61
N ASP A 74 16.64 26.26 21.70
CA ASP A 74 17.88 25.62 21.20
C ASP A 74 17.84 25.15 19.73
N GLY A 75 17.03 25.82 18.90
CA GLY A 75 16.92 25.50 17.47
C GLY A 75 16.17 24.20 17.16
N CYS A 76 15.42 23.65 18.11
CA CYS A 76 14.52 22.53 17.86
C CYS A 76 13.30 23.00 17.08
N ALA A 77 13.03 22.33 15.94
CA ALA A 77 11.87 22.59 15.10
C ALA A 77 11.09 21.30 14.89
N CYS A 78 9.79 21.34 15.17
CA CYS A 78 8.86 20.26 14.92
C CYS A 78 8.19 20.43 13.56
N ARG A 79 8.01 19.32 12.84
CA ARG A 79 7.25 19.31 11.59
C ARG A 79 6.35 18.08 11.56
N ILE A 80 5.14 18.26 11.06
CA ILE A 80 4.26 17.15 10.74
C ILE A 80 4.73 16.52 9.44
N ARG A 81 5.02 15.23 9.49
CA ARG A 81 5.20 14.37 8.33
C ARG A 81 3.98 13.50 8.15
N ASN A 82 3.48 13.46 6.92
CA ASN A 82 2.51 12.47 6.52
C ASN A 82 3.27 11.22 6.09
N THR A 83 3.01 10.09 6.75
CA THR A 83 3.58 8.79 6.42
C THR A 83 2.48 7.80 6.08
N GLN A 84 2.83 6.74 5.37
CA GLN A 84 1.95 5.62 5.10
C GLN A 84 2.76 4.32 5.14
N VAL A 85 2.15 3.26 5.64
CA VAL A 85 2.78 1.94 5.61
C VAL A 85 2.52 1.33 4.23
N ARG A 86 3.59 1.07 3.48
CA ARG A 86 3.54 0.35 2.20
C ARG A 86 4.20 -1.01 2.35
N CYS A 87 3.58 -2.01 1.75
CA CYS A 87 4.11 -3.36 1.71
C CYS A 87 4.46 -3.71 0.28
N THR A 88 5.70 -4.16 0.07
CA THR A 88 6.18 -4.57 -1.24
C THR A 88 6.89 -5.91 -1.16
N ARG A 89 6.77 -6.71 -2.21
CA ARG A 89 7.60 -7.89 -2.43
C ARG A 89 8.37 -7.75 -3.74
N VAL A 90 9.51 -8.42 -3.80
CA VAL A 90 10.29 -8.53 -5.02
C VAL A 90 9.88 -9.80 -5.74
N LEU A 91 9.43 -9.68 -6.98
CA LEU A 91 9.16 -10.79 -7.88
C LEU A 91 10.37 -10.96 -8.81
N ASP A 92 10.99 -12.13 -8.79
CA ASP A 92 12.01 -12.51 -9.76
C ASP A 92 11.33 -13.32 -10.88
N ASP A 93 11.50 -12.90 -12.13
CA ASP A 93 10.90 -13.59 -13.27
C ASP A 93 11.73 -14.77 -13.80
N GLY A 94 12.82 -15.13 -13.11
CA GLY A 94 13.75 -16.18 -13.51
C GLY A 94 14.66 -15.83 -14.68
N THR A 95 14.52 -14.63 -15.26
CA THR A 95 15.38 -14.13 -16.35
C THR A 95 16.46 -13.16 -15.88
N GLY A 96 16.53 -12.94 -14.56
CA GLY A 96 17.40 -11.96 -13.92
C GLY A 96 16.78 -10.58 -13.80
N ASN A 97 15.49 -10.42 -14.11
CA ASN A 97 14.76 -9.19 -13.87
C ASN A 97 13.93 -9.32 -12.58
N SER A 98 14.10 -8.35 -11.70
CA SER A 98 13.32 -8.22 -10.48
C SER A 98 12.31 -7.07 -10.62
N SER A 99 11.05 -7.34 -10.34
CA SER A 99 9.98 -6.32 -10.27
C SER A 99 9.49 -6.15 -8.84
N LEU A 100 9.08 -4.93 -8.47
CA LEU A 100 8.44 -4.68 -7.19
C LEU A 100 6.92 -4.75 -7.35
N GLU A 101 6.29 -5.61 -6.56
CA GLU A 101 4.84 -5.72 -6.48
C GLU A 101 4.36 -5.20 -5.13
N SER A 102 3.22 -4.49 -5.12
CA SER A 102 2.55 -4.11 -3.89
C SER A 102 1.81 -5.31 -3.30
N CYS A 103 1.97 -5.55 -2.00
CA CYS A 103 1.26 -6.58 -1.25
C CYS A 103 0.42 -5.94 -0.12
N GLN A 104 -0.41 -6.73 0.54
CA GLN A 104 -1.22 -6.29 1.67
C GLN A 104 -0.47 -6.41 3.00
N GLN A 105 -0.88 -5.63 4.00
CA GLN A 105 -0.26 -5.67 5.34
C GLN A 105 -0.42 -7.03 6.04
N ASN A 106 -1.53 -7.72 5.82
CA ASN A 106 -1.75 -9.07 6.37
C ASN A 106 -0.88 -10.15 5.69
N GLU A 107 -0.20 -9.81 4.59
CA GLU A 107 0.78 -10.69 3.93
C GLU A 107 2.21 -10.45 4.45
N GLU A 108 2.43 -9.57 5.43
CA GLU A 108 3.76 -9.31 5.97
C GLU A 108 4.44 -10.60 6.45
N GLY A 109 5.65 -10.86 5.93
CA GLY A 109 6.41 -12.09 6.23
C GLY A 109 6.01 -13.30 5.37
N ILE A 110 4.96 -13.20 4.57
CA ILE A 110 4.53 -14.22 3.60
C ILE A 110 5.08 -13.85 2.22
N ASP A 111 5.65 -14.82 1.49
CA ASP A 111 6.15 -14.66 0.12
C ASP A 111 7.08 -13.44 -0.07
N GLY A 112 7.89 -13.15 0.94
CA GLY A 112 8.86 -12.04 0.90
C GLY A 112 8.24 -10.63 0.94
N CYS A 113 6.95 -10.50 1.24
CA CYS A 113 6.29 -9.22 1.46
C CYS A 113 6.85 -8.55 2.72
N LYS A 114 7.34 -7.32 2.54
CA LYS A 114 7.90 -6.48 3.61
C LYS A 114 7.14 -5.18 3.68
N CYS A 115 6.69 -4.83 4.87
CA CYS A 115 6.02 -3.56 5.14
C CYS A 115 6.98 -2.55 5.76
N GLY A 116 6.85 -1.29 5.39
CA GLY A 116 7.65 -0.21 5.94
C GLY A 116 6.89 1.11 5.94
N GLU A 117 7.23 1.96 6.92
CA GLU A 117 6.76 3.35 6.93
C GLU A 117 7.49 4.12 5.83
N THR A 118 6.71 4.74 4.94
CA THR A 118 7.19 5.57 3.83
C THR A 118 6.54 6.93 3.91
N VAL A 119 7.13 7.93 3.25
CA VAL A 119 6.48 9.24 3.11
C VAL A 119 5.16 9.04 2.36
N ALA A 120 4.08 9.62 2.89
CA ALA A 120 2.78 9.54 2.26
C ALA A 120 2.83 10.27 0.92
N THR A 121 2.44 9.57 -0.13
CA THR A 121 2.33 10.15 -1.46
C THR A 121 1.00 9.79 -2.08
N LYS A 122 0.45 10.73 -2.85
CA LYS A 122 -0.76 10.53 -3.62
C LYS A 122 -0.47 10.70 -5.09
N GLU A 123 -1.10 9.88 -5.92
CA GLU A 123 -1.12 10.12 -7.35
C GLU A 123 -2.06 11.30 -7.64
N VAL A 124 -1.53 12.33 -8.28
CA VAL A 124 -2.31 13.45 -8.79
C VAL A 124 -2.14 13.54 -10.29
N ILE A 125 -3.21 13.97 -10.96
CA ILE A 125 -3.15 14.30 -12.38
C ILE A 125 -2.84 15.78 -12.46
N ARG A 126 -1.73 16.12 -13.11
CA ARG A 126 -1.37 17.50 -13.43
C ARG A 126 -1.39 17.68 -14.93
N CYS A 127 -2.07 18.74 -15.37
CA CYS A 127 -2.17 19.08 -16.78
C CYS A 127 -1.43 20.37 -17.04
N THR A 128 -0.52 20.34 -18.01
CA THR A 128 0.28 21.49 -18.39
C THR A 128 0.25 21.67 -19.90
N ARG A 129 0.24 22.92 -20.34
CA ARG A 129 0.46 23.30 -21.73
C ARG A 129 1.74 24.11 -21.84
N VAL A 130 2.39 23.98 -22.99
CA VAL A 130 3.60 24.69 -23.31
C VAL A 130 3.24 25.80 -24.29
N LEU A 131 3.40 27.05 -23.85
CA LEU A 131 3.20 28.22 -24.69
C LEU A 131 4.55 28.69 -25.21
N GLN A 132 4.67 28.81 -26.53
CA GLN A 132 5.83 29.43 -27.15
C GLN A 132 5.46 30.85 -27.52
N ASP A 133 6.09 31.83 -26.88
CA ASP A 133 6.02 33.19 -27.40
C ASP A 133 6.92 33.25 -28.64
N GLY A 134 6.49 33.97 -29.69
CA GLY A 134 7.23 34.04 -30.96
C GLY A 134 8.65 34.63 -30.85
N THR A 135 9.14 34.91 -29.65
CA THR A 135 10.51 35.36 -29.34
C THR A 135 11.45 34.21 -28.98
N GLY A 136 10.93 32.97 -28.94
CA GLY A 136 11.68 31.78 -28.62
C GLY A 136 11.67 31.42 -27.13
N ASN A 137 10.93 32.15 -26.29
CA ASN A 137 10.73 31.77 -24.90
C ASN A 137 9.55 30.81 -24.78
N THR A 138 9.74 29.86 -23.88
CA THR A 138 8.76 28.83 -23.59
C THR A 138 8.24 29.03 -22.18
N SER A 139 6.93 29.20 -22.04
CA SER A 139 6.24 29.26 -20.76
C SER A 139 5.42 27.99 -20.54
N ILE A 140 5.34 27.55 -19.29
CA ILE A 140 4.55 26.38 -18.88
C ILE A 140 3.38 26.89 -18.06
N GLU A 141 2.16 26.66 -18.56
CA GLU A 141 0.94 27.02 -17.85
C GLU A 141 0.18 25.77 -17.41
N GLN A 142 -0.45 25.86 -16.24
CA GLN A 142 -1.38 24.83 -15.78
C GLN A 142 -2.70 24.97 -16.52
N CYS A 143 -3.24 23.84 -16.97
CA CYS A 143 -4.55 23.76 -17.60
C CYS A 143 -5.47 22.81 -16.83
N GLY A 144 -6.77 22.91 -17.08
CA GLY A 144 -7.75 21.98 -16.52
C GLY A 144 -7.65 20.60 -17.14
N GLN A 145 -8.02 19.56 -16.39
CA GLN A 145 -8.08 18.20 -16.93
C GLN A 145 -9.14 18.06 -18.04
N ASN A 146 -10.19 18.87 -17.98
CA ASN A 146 -11.20 18.99 -19.03
C ASN A 146 -10.67 19.60 -20.33
N GLU A 147 -9.45 20.16 -20.33
CA GLU A 147 -8.79 20.73 -21.50
C GLU A 147 -7.76 19.78 -22.11
N GLU A 148 -7.66 18.53 -21.64
CA GLU A 148 -6.70 17.57 -22.19
C GLU A 148 -6.87 17.39 -23.70
N GLY A 149 -5.77 17.58 -24.44
CA GLY A 149 -5.75 17.52 -25.90
C GLY A 149 -6.18 18.82 -26.60
N VAL A 150 -6.69 19.82 -25.86
CA VAL A 150 -6.99 21.15 -26.37
C VAL A 150 -5.77 22.06 -26.18
N ASP A 151 -5.40 22.81 -27.22
CA ASP A 151 -4.29 23.78 -27.20
C ASP A 151 -2.96 23.23 -26.64
N GLY A 152 -2.68 21.96 -26.91
CA GLY A 152 -1.44 21.30 -26.45
C GLY A 152 -1.38 21.04 -24.94
N CYS A 153 -2.50 21.13 -24.22
CA CYS A 153 -2.61 20.70 -22.83
C CYS A 153 -2.43 19.19 -22.73
N LYS A 154 -1.43 18.77 -21.93
CA LYS A 154 -1.12 17.37 -21.68
C LYS A 154 -1.22 17.08 -20.19
N CYS A 155 -1.98 16.04 -19.86
CA CYS A 155 -2.12 15.55 -18.50
C CYS A 155 -1.17 14.39 -18.23
N GLY A 156 -0.52 14.42 -17.08
CA GLY A 156 0.34 13.35 -16.60
C GLY A 156 0.01 12.99 -15.16
N LYS A 157 0.09 11.70 -14.86
CA LYS A 157 0.09 11.23 -13.47
C LYS A 157 1.45 11.55 -12.86
N THR A 158 1.43 12.21 -11.71
CA THR A 158 2.63 12.45 -10.91
C THR A 158 2.35 12.09 -9.46
N VAL A 159 3.42 11.86 -8.72
CA VAL A 159 3.37 11.47 -7.32
C VAL A 159 3.73 12.69 -6.49
N ASP A 160 2.76 13.21 -5.74
CA ASP A 160 2.96 14.32 -4.81
C ASP A 160 3.10 13.79 -3.38
N ILE A 161 3.95 14.44 -2.58
CA ILE A 161 3.99 14.23 -1.13
C ILE A 161 2.74 14.86 -0.53
N VAL A 162 2.06 14.11 0.34
CA VAL A 162 0.85 14.54 1.06
C VAL A 162 1.23 15.46 2.21
#